data_AF-B8BZ49-F1
#
_entry.id   AF-B8BZ49-F1
#
_cell.length_a   1.000
_cell.length_b   1.000
_cell.length_c   1.000
_cell.angle_alpha   90.00
_cell.angle_beta   90.00
_cell.angle_gamma   90.00
#
_symmetry.space_group_name_H-M   'P 1'
#
loop_
_entity.id
_entity.type
_entity.pdbx_description
1 polymer ?
#
loop_
_entity_poly.entity_id
_entity_poly.type
_entity_poly.pdbx_seq_one_letter_code
_entity_poly.pdbx_strand_id
1 'polypeptide(L)'
;MKFTQFSFLLAVSSAYETEVDNAVSIQSISGHPFLKDAVQQHVNAAKLQPNVDTNESLNSTRMLGKASKKGGGGTRPKANKRSKASKSPSGGPKCKVTVTNLSYEQSFGDIFVMVHNDMVQDKNPMFEEGSPASEEFAELAQNLDADPLFDYYKGKPGVNMVKTITDFGLDRKYLDGGAKIEFNVDRNSKYNKLTLAAGFPFANDGVAALQGVRIIDGAEYVVEALDAGVEANLQTCWSVPAEREDFPPRSACADEDHEIGDANDNSLPGEGFVHTHRGIHDVDVPTDVYLLKCNDVEQDSTNHRFVEYFMASNYNDEDLLCSAVKGLGDCNMRSDDDFIGYVKGNGDLANPIFDLVRDSDDYNDFCDKIEGINDSIESAFVTLEPTIYVLKLILRFFRQFDFRNPIAKVKISC
;
A
#
# COMPACT_ATOMS: atom_id res chain seq x y z
N MET A 1 14.16 -22.81 -46.63
CA MET A 1 13.81 -23.01 -45.20
C MET A 1 12.83 -21.93 -44.76
N LYS A 2 11.52 -22.11 -44.98
CA LYS A 2 10.40 -21.32 -44.42
C LYS A 2 9.07 -22.05 -44.74
N PHE A 3 8.95 -23.31 -44.30
CA PHE A 3 7.72 -24.09 -44.53
C PHE A 3 7.36 -25.06 -43.39
N THR A 4 8.01 -24.97 -42.22
CA THR A 4 7.78 -25.91 -41.09
C THR A 4 7.07 -25.32 -39.88
N GLN A 5 6.80 -24.00 -39.83
CA GLN A 5 6.08 -23.40 -38.69
C GLN A 5 4.56 -23.39 -38.84
N PHE A 6 4.01 -23.50 -40.06
CA PHE A 6 2.56 -23.42 -40.26
C PHE A 6 1.84 -24.76 -40.03
N SER A 7 2.54 -25.89 -40.18
CA SER A 7 1.96 -27.23 -39.97
C SER A 7 1.79 -27.59 -38.49
N PHE A 8 2.51 -26.93 -37.57
CA PHE A 8 2.40 -27.20 -36.14
C PHE A 8 1.16 -26.55 -35.51
N LEU A 9 0.76 -25.37 -35.99
CA LEU A 9 -0.42 -24.65 -35.50
C LEU A 9 -1.75 -25.32 -35.88
N LEU A 10 -1.83 -26.00 -37.03
CA LEU A 10 -3.03 -26.74 -37.45
C LEU A 10 -3.19 -28.08 -36.71
N ALA A 11 -2.09 -28.71 -36.29
CA ALA A 11 -2.14 -29.96 -35.52
C ALA A 11 -2.63 -29.73 -34.08
N VAL A 12 -2.30 -28.59 -33.46
CA VAL A 12 -2.74 -28.25 -32.10
C VAL A 12 -4.23 -27.86 -32.07
N SER A 13 -4.74 -27.21 -33.11
CA SER A 13 -6.18 -26.90 -33.22
C SER A 13 -7.04 -28.15 -33.41
N SER A 14 -6.54 -29.16 -34.13
CA SER A 14 -7.26 -30.42 -34.38
C SER A 14 -7.31 -31.34 -33.15
N ALA A 15 -6.34 -31.25 -32.24
CA ALA A 15 -6.33 -32.03 -31.00
C ALA A 15 -7.30 -31.45 -29.95
N TYR A 16 -7.52 -30.14 -29.96
CA TYR A 16 -8.40 -29.46 -29.00
C TYR A 16 -9.90 -29.72 -29.22
N GLU A 17 -10.34 -29.99 -30.46
CA GLU A 17 -11.75 -30.32 -30.74
C GLU A 17 -12.13 -31.75 -30.33
N THR A 18 -11.18 -32.63 -29.99
CA THR A 18 -11.46 -34.04 -29.67
C THR A 18 -11.57 -34.34 -28.17
N GLU A 19 -11.14 -33.44 -27.29
CA GLU A 19 -11.19 -33.64 -25.83
C GLU A 19 -12.38 -32.98 -25.12
N VAL A 20 -13.11 -32.08 -25.79
CA VAL A 20 -14.28 -31.39 -25.19
C VAL A 20 -15.54 -32.27 -25.14
N ASP A 21 -15.60 -33.38 -25.91
CA ASP A 21 -16.78 -34.24 -25.99
C ASP A 21 -16.79 -35.44 -25.01
N ASN A 22 -15.75 -35.65 -24.19
CA ASN A 22 -15.64 -36.88 -23.37
C ASN A 22 -15.56 -36.68 -21.84
N ALA A 23 -15.82 -35.48 -21.31
CA ALA A 23 -15.84 -35.23 -19.86
C ALA A 23 -17.27 -35.01 -19.31
N VAL A 24 -18.19 -35.94 -19.55
CA VAL A 24 -19.41 -36.10 -18.75
C VAL A 24 -19.60 -37.57 -18.39
N SER A 25 -19.04 -37.97 -17.25
CA SER A 25 -19.48 -39.15 -16.50
C SER A 25 -19.23 -38.92 -15.02
N ILE A 26 -20.17 -38.22 -14.39
CA ILE A 26 -20.20 -38.07 -12.92
C ILE A 26 -20.96 -39.27 -12.36
N GLN A 27 -20.23 -40.28 -11.91
CA GLN A 27 -20.72 -41.30 -10.98
C GLN A 27 -19.78 -41.38 -9.77
N SER A 28 -19.94 -40.46 -8.81
CA SER A 28 -19.87 -40.75 -7.37
C SER A 28 -19.97 -39.46 -6.54
N ILE A 29 -21.17 -38.90 -6.40
CA ILE A 29 -21.51 -38.04 -5.25
C ILE A 29 -22.86 -38.51 -4.74
N SER A 30 -22.84 -39.56 -3.92
CA SER A 30 -23.97 -39.98 -3.11
C SER A 30 -23.65 -39.64 -1.65
N GLY A 31 -24.22 -38.55 -1.13
CA GLY A 31 -24.04 -38.24 0.29
C GLY A 31 -24.71 -37.01 0.86
N HIS A 32 -25.02 -35.96 0.09
CA HIS A 32 -25.57 -34.72 0.67
C HIS A 32 -26.88 -34.26 0.00
N PRO A 33 -28.02 -34.17 0.74
CA PRO A 33 -29.30 -33.69 0.22
C PRO A 33 -29.29 -32.23 -0.24
N PHE A 34 -28.35 -31.42 0.28
CA PHE A 34 -28.31 -29.97 0.06
C PHE A 34 -27.76 -29.54 -1.31
N LEU A 35 -26.94 -30.39 -1.94
CA LEU A 35 -26.28 -30.09 -3.23
C LEU A 35 -27.15 -30.38 -4.46
N LYS A 36 -28.23 -31.15 -4.32
CA LYS A 36 -29.12 -31.47 -5.45
C LYS A 36 -30.03 -30.30 -5.84
N ASP A 37 -30.48 -29.51 -4.88
CA ASP A 37 -31.44 -28.45 -5.13
C ASP A 37 -30.78 -27.21 -5.76
N ALA A 38 -29.52 -26.92 -5.41
CA ALA A 38 -28.74 -25.82 -5.99
C ALA A 38 -28.40 -26.06 -7.47
N VAL A 39 -27.99 -27.28 -7.82
CA VAL A 39 -27.67 -27.65 -9.21
C VAL A 39 -28.93 -27.65 -10.09
N GLN A 40 -30.06 -28.10 -9.55
CA GLN A 40 -31.33 -28.10 -10.29
C GLN A 40 -31.90 -26.68 -10.49
N GLN A 41 -31.65 -25.74 -9.57
CA GLN A 41 -32.00 -24.33 -9.73
C GLN A 41 -31.18 -23.65 -10.83
N HIS A 42 -29.87 -23.92 -10.94
CA HIS A 42 -29.03 -23.37 -11.99
C HIS A 42 -29.39 -23.88 -13.40
N VAL A 43 -29.73 -25.16 -13.54
CA VAL A 43 -30.15 -25.73 -14.83
C VAL A 43 -31.49 -25.14 -15.33
N ASN A 44 -32.36 -24.72 -14.41
CA ASN A 44 -33.64 -24.10 -14.74
C ASN A 44 -33.50 -22.60 -15.08
N ALA A 45 -32.54 -21.90 -14.49
CA ALA A 45 -32.25 -20.50 -14.78
C ALA A 45 -31.62 -20.32 -16.19
N ALA A 46 -30.82 -21.28 -16.65
CA ALA A 46 -30.18 -21.24 -17.97
C ALA A 46 -31.15 -21.45 -19.16
N LYS A 47 -32.42 -21.80 -18.92
CA LYS A 47 -33.43 -22.02 -19.98
C LYS A 47 -34.35 -20.83 -20.26
N LEU A 48 -34.17 -19.71 -19.55
CA LEU A 48 -35.03 -18.53 -19.66
C LEU A 48 -34.21 -17.27 -19.94
N GLN A 49 -33.73 -17.12 -21.16
CA GLN A 49 -33.45 -15.81 -21.74
C GLN A 49 -33.96 -15.76 -23.20
N PRO A 50 -34.88 -14.85 -23.54
CA PRO A 50 -35.17 -14.52 -24.92
C PRO A 50 -34.24 -13.40 -25.43
N ASN A 51 -34.00 -13.46 -26.75
CA ASN A 51 -33.15 -12.60 -27.57
C ASN A 51 -33.33 -11.08 -27.35
N VAL A 52 -32.20 -10.38 -27.46
CA VAL A 52 -32.05 -8.93 -27.57
C VAL A 52 -32.47 -8.46 -28.96
N ASP A 53 -33.20 -7.35 -29.03
CA ASP A 53 -33.33 -6.53 -30.24
C ASP A 53 -32.78 -5.11 -29.98
N THR A 54 -31.99 -4.64 -30.94
CA THR A 54 -31.33 -3.33 -31.03
C THR A 54 -32.20 -2.27 -31.71
N ASN A 55 -32.07 -0.99 -31.30
CA ASN A 55 -32.35 0.30 -32.00
C ASN A 55 -32.86 1.33 -30.96
N GLU A 56 -32.48 2.61 -30.84
CA GLU A 56 -32.35 3.76 -31.77
C GLU A 56 -31.58 4.88 -30.99
N SER A 57 -30.58 5.59 -31.55
CA SER A 57 -30.66 6.85 -32.31
C SER A 57 -31.16 8.12 -31.57
N LEU A 58 -30.22 9.05 -31.34
CA LEU A 58 -30.26 10.52 -31.52
C LEU A 58 -31.56 11.30 -31.19
N ASN A 59 -31.46 12.31 -30.30
CA ASN A 59 -31.74 13.71 -30.69
C ASN A 59 -31.35 14.79 -29.67
N SER A 60 -30.86 15.89 -30.24
CA SER A 60 -30.52 17.18 -29.60
C SER A 60 -31.78 17.97 -29.23
N THR A 61 -31.72 18.85 -28.21
CA THR A 61 -32.44 20.14 -28.26
C THR A 61 -31.79 21.21 -27.37
N ARG A 62 -31.71 22.41 -27.95
CA ARG A 62 -31.21 23.70 -27.49
C ARG A 62 -32.41 24.63 -27.24
N MET A 63 -32.47 25.34 -26.10
CA MET A 63 -33.37 26.51 -25.87
C MET A 63 -32.70 27.42 -24.81
N LEU A 64 -32.19 28.62 -25.13
CA LEU A 64 -32.86 29.93 -25.25
C LEU A 64 -33.46 30.52 -23.95
N GLY A 65 -32.65 31.39 -23.33
CA GLY A 65 -32.91 32.74 -22.81
C GLY A 65 -34.26 33.16 -22.18
N LYS A 66 -34.16 33.97 -21.11
CA LYS A 66 -35.01 35.15 -20.90
C LYS A 66 -34.40 36.13 -19.88
N ALA A 67 -34.46 37.40 -20.24
CA ALA A 67 -34.14 38.56 -19.42
C ALA A 67 -35.34 39.02 -18.58
N SER A 68 -35.09 39.70 -17.45
CA SER A 68 -36.02 40.70 -16.90
C SER A 68 -35.31 41.72 -16.00
N LYS A 69 -35.99 42.84 -15.82
CA LYS A 69 -35.54 44.23 -15.58
C LYS A 69 -35.76 44.70 -14.13
N LYS A 70 -34.97 45.74 -13.78
CA LYS A 70 -35.31 46.99 -13.04
C LYS A 70 -35.41 47.03 -11.51
N GLY A 71 -34.80 48.12 -10.98
CA GLY A 71 -35.08 48.82 -9.72
C GLY A 71 -33.77 49.04 -8.95
N GLY A 72 -33.21 50.23 -8.70
CA GLY A 72 -33.77 51.57 -8.56
C GLY A 72 -33.62 51.99 -7.08
N GLY A 73 -32.67 52.88 -6.75
CA GLY A 73 -32.57 53.47 -5.41
C GLY A 73 -31.20 54.03 -5.06
N GLY A 74 -31.02 55.34 -5.22
CA GLY A 74 -29.81 56.04 -4.83
C GLY A 74 -29.75 56.35 -3.32
N THR A 75 -28.54 56.41 -2.77
CA THR A 75 -28.25 57.11 -1.51
C THR A 75 -26.86 57.76 -1.58
N ARG A 76 -26.78 58.96 -1.00
CA ARG A 76 -25.70 59.96 -1.07
C ARG A 76 -24.34 59.48 -0.50
N PRO A 77 -23.21 60.04 -0.98
CA PRO A 77 -21.87 59.68 -0.53
C PRO A 77 -21.51 60.33 0.82
N LYS A 78 -21.01 59.53 1.76
CA LYS A 78 -20.37 60.02 3.00
C LYS A 78 -18.86 59.80 2.93
N ALA A 79 -18.15 60.92 3.06
CA ALA A 79 -16.85 61.14 3.69
C ALA A 79 -15.72 60.11 3.45
N ASN A 80 -14.74 60.55 2.67
CA ASN A 80 -13.36 60.06 2.61
C ASN A 80 -12.77 59.78 4.00
N LYS A 81 -12.61 58.50 4.34
CA LYS A 81 -11.49 58.04 5.17
C LYS A 81 -10.50 57.38 4.22
N ARG A 82 -9.31 57.97 4.10
CA ARG A 82 -8.12 57.32 3.54
C ARG A 82 -7.81 56.09 4.37
N SER A 83 -8.41 54.96 4.01
CA SER A 83 -7.89 53.64 4.35
C SER A 83 -6.53 53.53 3.66
N LYS A 84 -5.45 53.52 4.45
CA LYS A 84 -4.19 52.95 4.00
C LYS A 84 -4.53 51.55 3.52
N ALA A 85 -4.50 51.35 2.20
CA ALA A 85 -4.48 50.02 1.63
C ALA A 85 -3.31 49.30 2.28
N SER A 86 -3.59 48.37 3.18
CA SER A 86 -2.63 47.36 3.58
C SER A 86 -2.22 46.69 2.28
N LYS A 87 -0.97 46.91 1.87
CA LYS A 87 -0.34 46.04 0.88
C LYS A 87 -0.51 44.63 1.43
N SER A 88 -1.36 43.85 0.77
CA SER A 88 -1.32 42.40 0.91
C SER A 88 0.14 42.00 0.75
N PRO A 89 0.71 41.19 1.67
CA PRO A 89 2.09 40.72 1.51
C PRO A 89 2.14 40.07 0.13
N SER A 90 3.00 40.62 -0.73
CA SER A 90 3.21 40.10 -2.08
C SER A 90 3.59 38.63 -1.94
N GLY A 91 2.64 37.73 -2.25
CA GLY A 91 2.90 36.30 -2.34
C GLY A 91 4.12 36.12 -3.22
N GLY A 92 5.09 35.32 -2.77
CA GLY A 92 6.31 35.08 -3.53
C GLY A 92 6.01 34.48 -4.92
N PRO A 93 7.03 34.34 -5.78
CA PRO A 93 6.82 33.74 -7.10
C PRO A 93 6.15 32.38 -6.95
N LYS A 94 5.02 32.20 -7.65
CA LYS A 94 4.31 30.93 -7.71
C LYS A 94 5.11 29.98 -8.59
N CYS A 95 5.48 28.84 -8.05
CA CYS A 95 6.14 27.81 -8.82
C CYS A 95 5.13 26.71 -9.12
N LYS A 96 5.14 26.22 -10.35
CA LYS A 96 4.43 25.02 -10.74
C LYS A 96 5.32 23.81 -10.45
N VAL A 97 4.76 22.84 -9.75
CA VAL A 97 5.36 21.53 -9.51
C VAL A 97 4.63 20.53 -10.41
N THR A 98 5.39 19.75 -11.16
CA THR A 98 4.89 18.63 -11.97
C THR A 98 5.45 17.35 -11.37
N VAL A 99 4.56 16.49 -10.86
CA VAL A 99 4.91 15.13 -10.44
C VAL A 99 4.55 14.19 -11.58
N THR A 100 5.49 13.34 -11.96
CA THR A 100 5.31 12.28 -12.96
C THR A 100 5.50 10.94 -12.27
N ASN A 101 4.51 10.06 -12.34
CA ASN A 101 4.66 8.67 -11.96
C ASN A 101 5.46 7.96 -13.08
N LEU A 102 6.65 7.47 -12.77
CA LEU A 102 7.55 6.79 -13.73
C LEU A 102 7.36 5.28 -13.74
N SER A 103 6.53 4.74 -12.84
CA SER A 103 6.32 3.31 -12.72
C SER A 103 5.55 2.73 -13.91
N TYR A 104 5.61 1.40 -14.00
CA TYR A 104 4.76 0.59 -14.85
C TYR A 104 3.82 -0.18 -13.93
N GLU A 105 2.51 0.03 -14.08
CA GLU A 105 1.43 -0.62 -13.29
C GLU A 105 1.36 -0.32 -11.78
N GLN A 106 2.30 0.45 -11.21
CA GLN A 106 2.21 0.93 -9.82
C GLN A 106 1.62 2.35 -9.75
N SER A 107 0.40 2.51 -9.29
CA SER A 107 -0.20 3.85 -9.14
C SER A 107 0.26 4.55 -7.86
N PHE A 108 -0.04 5.84 -7.71
CA PHE A 108 0.11 6.55 -6.42
C PHE A 108 -1.25 6.90 -5.85
N GLY A 109 -1.40 6.70 -4.54
CA GLY A 109 -2.52 7.17 -3.72
C GLY A 109 -2.49 8.67 -3.50
N ASP A 110 -3.07 9.10 -2.39
CA ASP A 110 -3.05 10.50 -1.99
C ASP A 110 -1.63 11.06 -1.93
N ILE A 111 -1.44 12.26 -2.47
CA ILE A 111 -0.13 12.93 -2.46
C ILE A 111 -0.13 14.02 -1.40
N PHE A 112 0.64 13.81 -0.34
CA PHE A 112 0.98 14.83 0.64
C PHE A 112 2.02 15.80 0.05
N VAL A 113 1.82 17.10 0.27
CA VAL A 113 2.71 18.17 -0.18
C VAL A 113 2.90 19.22 0.92
N MET A 114 4.15 19.59 1.20
CA MET A 114 4.51 20.63 2.14
C MET A 114 5.56 21.58 1.59
N VAL A 115 5.36 22.90 1.79
CA VAL A 115 6.40 23.93 1.63
C VAL A 115 6.84 24.42 2.99
N HIS A 116 8.13 24.33 3.28
CA HIS A 116 8.68 24.63 4.59
C HIS A 116 10.09 25.25 4.52
N ASN A 117 10.70 25.44 5.69
CA ASN A 117 12.09 25.84 5.86
C ASN A 117 12.90 24.76 6.59
N ASP A 118 14.20 24.99 6.78
CA ASP A 118 15.10 24.00 7.39
C ASP A 118 14.71 23.61 8.84
N MET A 119 13.96 24.46 9.56
CA MET A 119 13.48 24.16 10.92
C MET A 119 12.63 22.89 10.98
N VAL A 120 11.83 22.62 9.94
CA VAL A 120 11.02 21.40 9.90
C VAL A 120 11.93 20.20 9.74
N GLN A 121 12.87 20.24 8.79
CA GLN A 121 13.82 19.14 8.56
C GLN A 121 14.68 18.84 9.79
N ASP A 122 15.07 19.86 10.56
CA ASP A 122 15.92 19.70 11.74
C ASP A 122 15.18 19.21 13.00
N LYS A 123 13.85 19.36 13.06
CA LYS A 123 13.09 19.15 14.31
C LYS A 123 11.90 18.21 14.20
N ASN A 124 11.28 18.17 13.04
CA ASN A 124 10.09 17.38 12.74
C ASN A 124 10.17 16.98 11.26
N PRO A 125 11.18 16.19 10.85
CA PRO A 125 11.18 15.63 9.50
C PRO A 125 9.96 14.71 9.32
N MET A 126 9.49 14.58 8.07
CA MET A 126 8.41 13.66 7.71
C MET A 126 8.84 12.21 7.89
N PHE A 127 10.08 11.89 7.55
CA PHE A 127 10.70 10.59 7.82
C PHE A 127 12.21 10.73 7.94
N GLU A 128 12.86 9.72 8.52
CA GLU A 128 14.30 9.53 8.53
C GLU A 128 14.61 8.09 8.13
N GLU A 129 15.42 7.89 7.09
CA GLU A 129 15.86 6.55 6.70
C GLU A 129 16.67 5.89 7.83
N GLY A 130 16.41 4.61 8.08
CA GLY A 130 17.01 3.87 9.19
C GLY A 130 16.36 4.13 10.55
N SER A 131 15.36 5.02 10.62
CA SER A 131 14.55 5.26 11.82
C SER A 131 13.14 4.70 11.64
N PRO A 132 12.42 4.38 12.73
CA PRO A 132 10.99 4.06 12.66
C PRO A 132 10.19 5.17 11.98
N ALA A 133 9.17 4.79 11.20
CA ALA A 133 8.21 5.74 10.64
C ALA A 133 7.44 6.45 11.77
N SER A 134 7.06 7.71 11.56
CA SER A 134 6.07 8.35 12.43
C SER A 134 4.69 7.76 12.15
N GLU A 135 3.78 7.82 13.14
CA GLU A 135 2.40 7.34 12.98
C GLU A 135 1.74 7.96 11.75
N GLU A 136 1.94 9.26 11.51
CA GLU A 136 1.34 9.94 10.36
C GLU A 136 1.93 9.51 9.02
N PHE A 137 3.22 9.17 8.98
CA PHE A 137 3.85 8.64 7.77
C PHE A 137 3.45 7.19 7.51
N ALA A 138 3.26 6.40 8.57
CA ALA A 138 2.73 5.04 8.50
C ALA A 138 1.31 5.03 7.91
N GLU A 139 0.43 5.93 8.34
CA GLU A 139 -0.93 6.04 7.77
C GLU A 139 -0.94 6.30 6.25
N LEU A 140 -0.01 7.12 5.75
CA LEU A 140 0.12 7.31 4.31
C LEU A 140 0.57 6.04 3.60
N ALA A 141 1.51 5.31 4.19
CA ALA A 141 2.09 4.10 3.63
C ALA A 141 1.08 2.94 3.62
N GLN A 142 0.44 2.71 4.77
CA GLN A 142 -0.43 1.58 5.04
C GLN A 142 -1.87 1.81 4.63
N ASN A 143 -2.39 3.04 4.60
CA ASN A 143 -3.83 3.28 4.33
C ASN A 143 -4.08 4.23 3.15
N LEU A 144 -3.01 4.67 2.48
CA LEU A 144 -3.05 5.73 1.46
C LEU A 144 -3.70 7.03 1.95
N ASP A 145 -3.72 7.26 3.27
CA ASP A 145 -4.33 8.44 3.87
C ASP A 145 -3.26 9.49 4.20
N ALA A 146 -3.30 10.61 3.48
CA ALA A 146 -2.41 11.74 3.70
C ALA A 146 -2.96 12.77 4.71
N ASP A 147 -4.19 12.63 5.19
CA ASP A 147 -4.79 13.58 6.12
C ASP A 147 -4.09 13.65 7.49
N PRO A 148 -3.61 12.54 8.08
CA PRO A 148 -2.79 12.59 9.30
C PRO A 148 -1.54 13.48 9.14
N LEU A 149 -0.80 13.34 8.02
CA LEU A 149 0.33 14.22 7.71
C LEU A 149 -0.12 15.67 7.53
N PHE A 150 -1.24 15.89 6.83
CA PHE A 150 -1.80 17.22 6.65
C PHE A 150 -2.06 17.90 7.99
N ASP A 151 -2.77 17.24 8.89
CA ASP A 151 -3.14 17.79 10.19
C ASP A 151 -1.93 17.97 11.10
N TYR A 152 -0.96 17.06 11.08
CA TYR A 152 0.28 17.19 11.84
C TYR A 152 1.09 18.43 11.44
N TYR A 153 1.25 18.69 10.14
CA TYR A 153 2.08 19.81 9.66
C TYR A 153 1.33 21.14 9.57
N LYS A 154 0.00 21.13 9.56
CA LYS A 154 -0.82 22.34 9.43
C LYS A 154 -0.61 23.29 10.61
N GLY A 155 -0.03 24.45 10.31
CA GLY A 155 0.22 25.49 11.31
C GLY A 155 1.47 25.25 12.16
N LYS A 156 2.27 24.21 11.90
CA LYS A 156 3.54 24.00 12.59
C LYS A 156 4.55 25.12 12.29
N PRO A 157 5.38 25.52 13.28
CA PRO A 157 6.47 26.45 13.05
C PRO A 157 7.41 25.97 11.94
N GLY A 158 7.68 26.82 10.96
CA GLY A 158 8.54 26.50 9.82
C GLY A 158 7.80 26.02 8.57
N VAL A 159 6.49 25.77 8.67
CA VAL A 159 5.62 25.38 7.55
C VAL A 159 4.90 26.61 6.96
N ASN A 160 4.87 26.73 5.64
CA ASN A 160 4.17 27.79 4.91
C ASN A 160 2.88 27.30 4.25
N MET A 161 2.92 26.07 3.73
CA MET A 161 1.83 25.46 2.98
C MET A 161 1.86 23.96 3.25
N VAL A 162 0.67 23.40 3.42
CA VAL A 162 0.42 21.96 3.42
C VAL A 162 -0.79 21.72 2.51
N LYS A 163 -0.77 20.65 1.73
CA LYS A 163 -1.84 20.28 0.83
C LYS A 163 -1.84 18.77 0.62
N THR A 164 -3.04 18.20 0.56
CA THR A 164 -3.28 16.85 0.03
C THR A 164 -3.82 16.95 -1.40
N ILE A 165 -3.41 16.03 -2.27
CA ILE A 165 -3.94 15.87 -3.62
C ILE A 165 -4.58 14.48 -3.70
N THR A 166 -5.91 14.47 -3.79
CA THR A 166 -6.76 13.27 -3.85
C THR A 166 -7.53 13.16 -5.18
N ASP A 167 -7.56 14.24 -5.98
CA ASP A 167 -8.25 14.28 -7.27
C ASP A 167 -7.23 14.26 -8.41
N PHE A 168 -7.22 13.13 -9.14
CA PHE A 168 -6.37 12.92 -10.32
C PHE A 168 -7.15 13.09 -11.65
N GLY A 169 -8.39 13.55 -11.58
CA GLY A 169 -9.27 13.85 -12.72
C GLY A 169 -10.00 12.64 -13.31
N LEU A 170 -11.15 12.91 -13.97
CA LEU A 170 -12.00 11.93 -14.68
C LEU A 170 -12.22 10.62 -13.91
N ASP A 171 -12.71 10.74 -12.68
CA ASP A 171 -13.10 9.60 -11.82
C ASP A 171 -11.94 8.63 -11.48
N ARG A 172 -10.69 9.10 -11.55
CA ARG A 172 -9.51 8.31 -11.16
C ARG A 172 -9.20 8.46 -9.68
N LYS A 173 -9.23 7.35 -8.96
CA LYS A 173 -8.82 7.22 -7.55
C LYS A 173 -7.31 7.40 -7.36
N TYR A 174 -6.51 6.99 -8.35
CA TYR A 174 -5.04 6.99 -8.26
C TYR A 174 -4.35 7.73 -9.41
N LEU A 175 -3.10 8.14 -9.17
CA LEU A 175 -2.21 8.63 -10.23
C LEU A 175 -1.50 7.45 -10.91
N ASP A 176 -2.05 7.01 -12.05
CA ASP A 176 -1.55 5.87 -12.81
C ASP A 176 -0.07 5.99 -13.22
N GLY A 177 0.59 4.84 -13.41
CA GLY A 177 1.92 4.75 -14.02
C GLY A 177 2.01 5.51 -15.36
N GLY A 178 3.02 6.36 -15.51
CA GLY A 178 3.20 7.23 -16.68
C GLY A 178 2.35 8.51 -16.68
N ALA A 179 1.41 8.66 -15.76
CA ALA A 179 0.61 9.88 -15.63
C ALA A 179 1.37 11.00 -14.93
N LYS A 180 0.82 12.23 -15.03
CA LYS A 180 1.37 13.41 -14.37
C LYS A 180 0.28 14.25 -13.73
N ILE A 181 0.64 14.90 -12.63
CA ILE A 181 -0.19 15.91 -11.97
C ILE A 181 0.60 17.21 -11.82
N GLU A 182 -0.09 18.34 -11.92
CA GLU A 182 0.51 19.67 -11.78
C GLU A 182 -0.22 20.46 -10.70
N PHE A 183 0.54 21.13 -9.83
CA PHE A 183 -0.01 22.03 -8.83
C PHE A 183 0.93 23.21 -8.59
N ASN A 184 0.40 24.28 -7.99
CA ASN A 184 1.18 25.46 -7.65
C ASN A 184 1.60 25.43 -6.19
N VAL A 185 2.82 25.90 -5.91
CA VAL A 185 3.35 26.14 -4.58
C VAL A 185 3.85 27.57 -4.45
N ASP A 186 3.66 28.16 -3.27
CA ASP A 186 4.12 29.50 -2.96
C ASP A 186 5.48 29.43 -2.25
N ARG A 187 6.56 29.82 -2.96
CA ARG A 187 7.91 29.89 -2.36
C ARG A 187 8.29 31.31 -1.98
N ASN A 188 9.11 31.47 -0.95
CA ASN A 188 9.79 32.73 -0.66
C ASN A 188 11.17 32.49 -0.04
N SER A 189 11.89 33.56 0.33
CA SER A 189 13.24 33.44 0.88
C SER A 189 13.31 32.69 2.22
N LYS A 190 12.21 32.69 2.99
CA LYS A 190 12.12 31.97 4.26
C LYS A 190 11.68 30.52 4.07
N TYR A 191 10.71 30.27 3.18
CA TYR A 191 10.15 28.95 2.92
C TYR A 191 10.44 28.54 1.48
N ASN A 192 11.52 27.78 1.31
CA ASN A 192 12.10 27.43 0.03
C ASN A 192 12.38 25.92 -0.09
N LYS A 193 11.84 25.10 0.82
CA LYS A 193 11.94 23.65 0.80
C LYS A 193 10.60 23.04 0.41
N LEU A 194 10.64 21.99 -0.40
CA LEU A 194 9.51 21.16 -0.79
C LEU A 194 9.71 19.76 -0.20
N THR A 195 8.66 19.25 0.43
CA THR A 195 8.52 17.85 0.79
C THR A 195 7.25 17.30 0.14
N LEU A 196 7.30 16.09 -0.39
CA LEU A 196 6.12 15.35 -0.86
C LEU A 196 6.24 13.87 -0.51
N ALA A 197 5.11 13.20 -0.36
CA ALA A 197 5.03 11.75 -0.27
C ALA A 197 3.73 11.25 -0.90
N ALA A 198 3.74 10.02 -1.41
CA ALA A 198 2.55 9.34 -1.89
C ALA A 198 2.67 7.84 -1.63
N GLY A 199 1.62 7.23 -1.08
CA GLY A 199 1.56 5.78 -0.87
C GLY A 199 1.31 4.99 -2.16
N PHE A 200 1.62 3.71 -2.12
CA PHE A 200 1.48 2.77 -3.22
C PHE A 200 0.22 1.91 -3.04
N PRO A 201 -0.88 2.16 -3.77
CA PRO A 201 -1.92 1.14 -3.90
C PRO A 201 -1.30 -0.16 -4.42
N PHE A 202 -1.72 -1.30 -3.88
CA PHE A 202 -1.23 -2.64 -4.27
C PHE A 202 0.22 -2.99 -3.86
N ALA A 203 0.87 -2.23 -2.99
CA ALA A 203 2.11 -2.63 -2.33
C ALA A 203 1.99 -2.38 -0.83
N ASN A 204 2.41 -3.35 0.00
CA ASN A 204 2.48 -3.18 1.45
C ASN A 204 3.38 -1.98 1.76
N ASP A 205 2.95 -1.13 2.69
CA ASP A 205 3.63 0.04 3.27
C ASP A 205 4.65 0.83 2.40
N GLY A 206 4.43 0.83 1.08
CA GLY A 206 5.32 1.41 0.09
C GLY A 206 4.98 2.86 -0.20
N VAL A 207 6.00 3.71 -0.29
CA VAL A 207 5.84 5.15 -0.49
C VAL A 207 6.89 5.73 -1.45
N ALA A 208 6.47 6.69 -2.28
CA ALA A 208 7.40 7.57 -3.00
C ALA A 208 7.54 8.87 -2.22
N ALA A 209 8.69 9.11 -1.60
CA ALA A 209 8.89 10.27 -0.75
C ALA A 209 10.10 11.13 -1.14
N LEU A 210 9.91 12.45 -1.21
CA LEU A 210 10.95 13.45 -1.44
C LEU A 210 10.92 14.44 -0.28
N GLN A 211 12.02 14.57 0.46
CA GLN A 211 12.06 15.43 1.65
C GLN A 211 13.03 16.61 1.51
N GLY A 212 12.56 17.79 1.89
CA GLY A 212 13.41 18.96 2.17
C GLY A 212 14.21 19.50 0.99
N VAL A 213 13.80 19.23 -0.25
CA VAL A 213 14.52 19.68 -1.45
C VAL A 213 14.29 21.15 -1.73
N ARG A 214 15.25 21.83 -2.36
CA ARG A 214 15.12 23.26 -2.66
C ARG A 214 14.15 23.51 -3.81
N ILE A 215 13.26 24.49 -3.64
CA ILE A 215 12.40 24.98 -4.71
C ILE A 215 13.21 25.96 -5.56
N ILE A 216 13.79 25.46 -6.65
CA ILE A 216 14.60 26.23 -7.61
C ILE A 216 13.93 26.11 -8.99
N ASP A 217 13.96 27.20 -9.76
CA ASP A 217 13.40 27.16 -11.12
C ASP A 217 14.21 26.21 -12.02
N GLY A 218 13.54 25.37 -12.78
CA GLY A 218 14.13 24.35 -13.64
C GLY A 218 14.70 23.14 -12.91
N ALA A 219 14.52 23.02 -11.58
CA ALA A 219 14.98 21.86 -10.84
C ALA A 219 14.18 20.61 -11.21
N GLU A 220 14.89 19.48 -11.28
CA GLU A 220 14.32 18.15 -11.48
C GLU A 220 14.89 17.20 -10.42
N TYR A 221 14.01 16.48 -9.75
CA TYR A 221 14.34 15.49 -8.73
C TYR A 221 13.79 14.13 -9.17
N VAL A 222 14.56 13.09 -8.96
CA VAL A 222 14.12 11.70 -9.05
C VAL A 222 13.81 11.21 -7.65
N VAL A 223 12.76 10.41 -7.52
CA VAL A 223 12.28 9.88 -6.25
C VAL A 223 12.36 8.37 -6.33
N GLU A 224 12.98 7.77 -5.34
CA GLU A 224 13.06 6.32 -5.17
C GLU A 224 11.85 5.85 -4.35
N ALA A 225 11.56 4.56 -4.46
CA ALA A 225 10.56 3.92 -3.61
C ALA A 225 11.17 3.61 -2.25
N LEU A 226 10.42 3.93 -1.19
CA LEU A 226 10.72 3.58 0.18
C LEU A 226 9.66 2.62 0.71
N ASP A 227 10.08 1.83 1.68
CA ASP A 227 9.28 0.95 2.51
C ASP A 227 9.29 1.60 3.90
N ALA A 228 8.11 1.77 4.49
CA ALA A 228 7.99 2.46 5.77
C ALA A 228 8.41 1.55 6.96
N GLY A 229 8.50 0.23 6.75
CA GLY A 229 8.89 -0.77 7.72
C GLY A 229 7.86 -0.94 8.83
N VAL A 230 6.59 -0.69 8.55
CA VAL A 230 5.49 -0.75 9.54
C VAL A 230 4.58 -1.94 9.31
N GLU A 231 4.62 -2.55 8.13
CA GLU A 231 3.87 -3.75 7.77
C GLU A 231 4.81 -4.86 7.31
N ALA A 232 4.47 -6.11 7.58
CA ALA A 232 5.20 -7.24 7.04
C ALA A 232 5.20 -7.20 5.50
N ASN A 233 6.35 -7.52 4.89
CA ASN A 233 6.53 -7.59 3.44
C ASN A 233 5.78 -8.77 2.78
N LEU A 234 4.45 -8.66 2.76
CA LEU A 234 3.51 -9.67 2.28
C LEU A 234 2.96 -9.32 0.89
N GLN A 235 2.74 -10.34 0.06
CA GLN A 235 2.19 -10.20 -1.30
C GLN A 235 0.79 -10.79 -1.41
N THR A 236 0.00 -10.54 -0.38
CA THR A 236 -1.36 -11.04 -0.26
C THR A 236 -2.33 -9.93 -0.64
N CYS A 237 -3.53 -10.30 -1.09
CA CYS A 237 -4.54 -9.33 -1.52
C CYS A 237 -5.03 -8.43 -0.37
N TRP A 238 -4.92 -8.87 0.88
CA TRP A 238 -5.39 -8.15 2.05
C TRP A 238 -4.30 -7.38 2.77
N SER A 239 -3.03 -7.50 2.38
CA SER A 239 -1.90 -6.78 3.00
C SER A 239 -1.46 -5.61 2.13
N VAL A 240 -2.38 -5.03 1.37
CA VAL A 240 -2.11 -3.89 0.51
C VAL A 240 -3.27 -2.91 0.62
N PRO A 241 -3.02 -1.60 0.53
CA PRO A 241 -4.07 -0.61 0.69
C PRO A 241 -4.83 -0.39 -0.63
N ALA A 242 -5.54 -1.42 -1.05
CA ALA A 242 -6.42 -1.38 -2.21
C ALA A 242 -7.72 -2.12 -1.88
N GLU A 243 -8.83 -1.56 -2.36
CA GLU A 243 -10.13 -2.21 -2.25
C GLU A 243 -10.28 -3.23 -3.38
N ARG A 244 -11.18 -4.19 -3.22
CA ARG A 244 -11.50 -5.21 -4.23
C ARG A 244 -11.75 -4.62 -5.62
N GLU A 245 -12.48 -3.50 -5.70
CA GLU A 245 -12.83 -2.83 -6.96
C GLU A 245 -11.63 -2.17 -7.64
N ASP A 246 -10.54 -1.94 -6.92
CA ASP A 246 -9.31 -1.38 -7.45
C ASP A 246 -8.49 -2.42 -8.21
N PHE A 247 -8.64 -3.70 -7.87
CA PHE A 247 -7.96 -4.79 -8.57
C PHE A 247 -8.58 -5.06 -9.95
N PRO A 248 -7.75 -5.45 -10.96
CA PRO A 248 -8.28 -5.88 -12.26
C PRO A 248 -9.30 -7.01 -12.10
N PRO A 249 -10.43 -7.05 -12.85
CA PRO A 249 -11.48 -8.07 -12.70
C PRO A 249 -11.06 -9.54 -12.90
N ARG A 250 -9.81 -9.79 -13.30
CA ARG A 250 -9.23 -11.11 -13.48
C ARG A 250 -8.15 -11.44 -12.44
N SER A 251 -7.89 -10.53 -11.52
CA SER A 251 -7.02 -10.76 -10.37
C SER A 251 -7.72 -11.73 -9.43
N ALA A 252 -6.95 -12.60 -8.78
CA ALA A 252 -7.48 -13.42 -7.68
C ALA A 252 -7.96 -12.55 -6.50
N CYS A 253 -7.46 -11.31 -6.39
CA CYS A 253 -7.88 -10.32 -5.40
C CYS A 253 -9.21 -9.63 -5.73
N ALA A 254 -9.73 -9.81 -6.95
CA ALA A 254 -11.00 -9.25 -7.38
C ALA A 254 -12.18 -10.24 -7.21
N ASP A 255 -11.98 -11.37 -6.51
CA ASP A 255 -12.95 -12.45 -6.38
C ASP A 255 -14.27 -11.99 -5.73
N GLU A 256 -15.38 -12.55 -6.23
CA GLU A 256 -16.76 -12.17 -5.90
C GLU A 256 -17.19 -12.62 -4.50
N ASP A 257 -16.47 -13.57 -3.89
CA ASP A 257 -16.81 -14.13 -2.57
C ASP A 257 -16.37 -13.23 -1.39
N HIS A 258 -15.77 -12.06 -1.64
CA HIS A 258 -15.50 -10.98 -0.65
C HIS A 258 -14.56 -11.30 0.53
N GLU A 259 -13.94 -12.48 0.61
CA GLU A 259 -13.20 -12.87 1.83
C GLU A 259 -11.73 -12.41 1.87
N ILE A 260 -11.09 -12.04 0.74
CA ILE A 260 -9.61 -12.00 0.64
C ILE A 260 -9.04 -10.60 0.31
N GLY A 261 -9.81 -9.69 -0.30
CA GLY A 261 -9.26 -8.48 -0.93
C GLY A 261 -9.56 -7.14 -0.26
N ASP A 262 -10.04 -7.11 0.99
CA ASP A 262 -10.60 -5.87 1.58
C ASP A 262 -10.20 -5.63 3.05
N ALA A 263 -9.25 -6.40 3.60
CA ALA A 263 -8.93 -6.29 5.03
C ALA A 263 -7.85 -5.26 5.37
N ASN A 264 -6.94 -4.95 4.42
CA ASN A 264 -5.74 -4.13 4.65
C ASN A 264 -5.12 -4.39 6.04
N ASP A 265 -4.82 -5.66 6.32
CA ASP A 265 -4.46 -6.11 7.65
C ASP A 265 -3.02 -5.73 7.99
N ASN A 266 -2.91 -4.57 8.64
CA ASN A 266 -1.68 -4.00 9.15
C ASN A 266 -1.26 -4.58 10.52
N SER A 267 -1.86 -5.68 10.98
CA SER A 267 -1.51 -6.29 12.28
C SER A 267 -0.15 -6.99 12.26
N LEU A 268 0.39 -7.29 11.08
CA LEU A 268 1.64 -8.01 10.95
C LEU A 268 2.85 -7.05 10.93
N PRO A 269 3.82 -7.22 11.85
CA PRO A 269 5.00 -6.36 11.95
C PRO A 269 5.83 -6.25 10.68
N GLY A 270 6.21 -5.01 10.33
CA GLY A 270 7.31 -4.73 9.40
C GLY A 270 8.70 -4.72 10.05
N GLU A 271 9.69 -4.30 9.28
CA GLU A 271 11.11 -4.24 9.66
C GLU A 271 11.43 -3.26 10.79
N GLY A 272 10.53 -2.31 11.06
CA GLY A 272 10.64 -1.30 12.12
C GLY A 272 11.43 -0.05 11.74
N PHE A 273 11.79 0.14 10.47
CA PHE A 273 12.49 1.34 10.00
C PHE A 273 12.26 1.64 8.53
N VAL A 274 12.29 2.93 8.18
CA VAL A 274 12.15 3.38 6.79
C VAL A 274 13.40 3.03 5.99
N HIS A 275 13.24 2.35 4.86
CA HIS A 275 14.36 2.00 3.97
C HIS A 275 13.97 2.01 2.50
N THR A 276 14.94 1.82 1.60
CA THR A 276 14.65 1.64 0.17
C THR A 276 13.75 0.42 -0.03
N HIS A 277 12.63 0.60 -0.73
CA HIS A 277 11.70 -0.48 -1.01
C HIS A 277 12.38 -1.51 -1.92
N ARG A 278 12.31 -2.78 -1.52
CA ARG A 278 13.16 -3.81 -2.14
C ARG A 278 12.58 -4.44 -3.39
N GLY A 279 11.27 -4.38 -3.59
CA GLY A 279 10.66 -5.16 -4.67
C GLY A 279 9.30 -5.72 -4.27
N ILE A 280 8.51 -6.10 -5.26
CA ILE A 280 7.68 -7.30 -5.10
C ILE A 280 8.68 -8.47 -5.18
N HIS A 281 9.09 -8.99 -4.03
CA HIS A 281 9.86 -10.22 -3.91
C HIS A 281 8.97 -11.41 -4.19
N ASP A 282 8.92 -11.92 -5.42
CA ASP A 282 8.20 -13.16 -5.74
C ASP A 282 8.48 -14.21 -4.66
N VAL A 283 7.53 -14.37 -3.72
CA VAL A 283 7.69 -15.24 -2.57
C VAL A 283 7.37 -16.63 -3.12
N ASP A 284 8.28 -17.15 -3.94
CA ASP A 284 8.19 -18.45 -4.60
C ASP A 284 8.06 -19.60 -3.58
N VAL A 285 8.34 -19.32 -2.31
CA VAL A 285 8.28 -20.23 -1.17
C VAL A 285 7.72 -19.52 0.07
N PRO A 286 6.57 -19.95 0.61
CA PRO A 286 5.94 -19.40 1.82
C PRO A 286 6.85 -19.27 3.06
N THR A 287 8.02 -19.92 3.06
CA THR A 287 8.93 -20.05 4.21
C THR A 287 9.59 -18.76 4.67
N ASP A 288 9.66 -17.72 3.83
CA ASP A 288 10.32 -16.46 4.18
C ASP A 288 9.35 -15.46 4.86
N VAL A 289 8.06 -15.78 4.88
CA VAL A 289 6.98 -14.94 5.42
C VAL A 289 6.45 -15.47 6.75
N TYR A 290 6.56 -16.78 6.99
CA TYR A 290 6.12 -17.34 8.26
C TYR A 290 6.99 -16.89 9.42
N LEU A 291 6.34 -16.53 10.52
CA LEU A 291 7.02 -16.47 11.80
C LEU A 291 7.53 -17.88 12.13
N LEU A 292 8.72 -17.97 12.71
CA LEU A 292 9.30 -19.25 13.12
C LEU A 292 8.28 -20.00 13.98
N LYS A 293 7.89 -21.23 13.60
CA LYS A 293 6.91 -21.99 14.40
C LYS A 293 7.59 -22.42 15.69
N CYS A 294 6.90 -22.29 16.81
CA CYS A 294 7.44 -22.73 18.11
C CYS A 294 7.87 -24.20 18.14
N ASN A 295 7.22 -25.05 17.33
CA ASN A 295 7.54 -26.48 17.21
C ASN A 295 8.81 -26.75 16.37
N ASP A 296 9.28 -25.76 15.61
CA ASP A 296 10.51 -25.83 14.82
C ASP A 296 11.74 -25.34 15.61
N VAL A 297 11.53 -24.78 16.82
CA VAL A 297 12.59 -24.39 17.75
C VAL A 297 13.02 -25.60 18.55
N GLU A 298 14.32 -25.93 18.51
CA GLU A 298 14.89 -26.91 19.43
C GLU A 298 14.85 -26.35 20.86
N GLN A 299 14.01 -26.94 21.71
CA GLN A 299 13.87 -26.54 23.11
C GLN A 299 14.75 -27.42 24.00
N ASP A 300 15.75 -26.81 24.63
CA ASP A 300 16.64 -27.48 25.58
C ASP A 300 16.13 -27.31 27.02
N SER A 301 15.18 -26.39 27.25
CA SER A 301 14.64 -26.06 28.57
C SER A 301 13.13 -25.84 28.54
N THR A 302 12.46 -26.24 29.62
CA THR A 302 11.03 -25.91 29.82
C THR A 302 10.80 -24.52 30.40
N ASN A 303 11.87 -23.79 30.72
CA ASN A 303 11.79 -22.51 31.44
C ASN A 303 12.52 -21.36 30.72
N HIS A 304 13.09 -21.60 29.53
CA HIS A 304 13.81 -20.59 28.74
C HIS A 304 13.30 -20.54 27.29
N ARG A 305 12.06 -20.96 27.08
CA ARG A 305 11.48 -21.21 25.75
C ARG A 305 11.37 -19.92 24.94
N PHE A 306 11.04 -18.79 25.57
CA PHE A 306 11.10 -17.49 24.89
C PHE A 306 12.52 -17.16 24.44
N VAL A 307 13.52 -17.30 25.32
CA VAL A 307 14.91 -17.01 24.97
C VAL A 307 15.37 -17.89 23.81
N GLU A 308 15.07 -19.18 23.85
CA GLU A 308 15.39 -20.14 22.78
C GLU A 308 14.69 -19.78 21.45
N TYR A 309 13.42 -19.39 21.49
CA TYR A 309 12.67 -18.93 20.32
C TYR A 309 13.31 -17.69 19.69
N PHE A 310 13.59 -16.67 20.49
CA PHE A 310 14.16 -15.41 19.99
C PHE A 310 15.60 -15.61 19.50
N MET A 311 16.39 -16.47 20.14
CA MET A 311 17.70 -16.88 19.62
C MET A 311 17.61 -17.61 18.28
N ALA A 312 16.66 -18.54 18.14
CA ALA A 312 16.41 -19.25 16.88
C ALA A 312 15.88 -18.31 15.77
N SER A 313 15.19 -17.24 16.17
CA SER A 313 14.75 -16.12 15.32
C SER A 313 15.86 -15.07 15.10
N ASN A 314 17.10 -15.40 15.45
CA ASN A 314 18.30 -14.59 15.22
C ASN A 314 18.37 -13.27 16.02
N TYR A 315 17.64 -13.16 17.13
CA TYR A 315 17.86 -12.10 18.12
C TYR A 315 19.13 -12.41 18.93
N ASN A 316 19.96 -11.40 19.15
CA ASN A 316 21.23 -11.51 19.86
C ASN A 316 21.42 -10.43 20.95
N ASP A 317 20.33 -9.76 21.33
CA ASP A 317 20.35 -8.72 22.35
C ASP A 317 20.51 -9.36 23.74
N GLU A 318 21.68 -9.18 24.35
CA GLU A 318 21.97 -9.71 25.68
C GLU A 318 21.09 -9.10 26.77
N ASP A 319 20.65 -7.85 26.63
CA ASP A 319 19.75 -7.20 27.59
C ASP A 319 18.35 -7.79 27.51
N LEU A 320 17.91 -8.17 26.31
CA LEU A 320 16.67 -8.90 26.10
C LEU A 320 16.75 -10.34 26.61
N LEU A 321 17.78 -11.07 26.23
CA LEU A 321 17.87 -12.53 26.41
C LEU A 321 18.40 -12.95 27.79
N CYS A 322 19.16 -12.10 28.48
CA CYS A 322 19.85 -12.44 29.73
C CYS A 322 19.26 -11.71 30.94
N SER A 323 18.94 -12.45 32.01
CA SER A 323 18.49 -11.89 33.31
C SER A 323 19.62 -11.17 34.07
N ALA A 324 20.86 -11.56 33.78
CA ALA A 324 22.06 -10.90 34.23
C ALA A 324 23.23 -11.27 33.30
N VAL A 325 23.99 -10.27 32.87
CA VAL A 325 25.27 -10.48 32.20
C VAL A 325 26.36 -10.58 33.28
N LYS A 326 26.85 -11.78 33.56
CA LYS A 326 28.04 -11.94 34.42
C LYS A 326 29.25 -11.76 33.50
N GLY A 327 30.08 -10.76 33.80
CA GLY A 327 31.18 -10.35 32.92
C GLY A 327 31.99 -11.52 32.34
N LEU A 328 32.44 -11.34 31.09
CA LEU A 328 33.04 -12.35 30.18
C LEU A 328 32.04 -13.25 29.43
N GLY A 329 30.89 -12.71 28.99
CA GLY A 329 30.02 -13.37 28.01
C GLY A 329 29.19 -14.54 28.55
N ASP A 330 29.02 -14.63 29.87
CA ASP A 330 28.22 -15.67 30.51
C ASP A 330 26.78 -15.13 30.72
N CYS A 331 25.90 -15.46 29.77
CA CYS A 331 24.50 -15.06 29.76
C CYS A 331 23.69 -15.99 30.66
N ASN A 332 23.15 -15.47 31.78
CA ASN A 332 22.14 -16.20 32.53
C ASN A 332 20.78 -15.99 31.84
N MET A 333 20.39 -16.92 30.96
CA MET A 333 19.15 -16.87 30.18
C MET A 333 17.95 -16.49 31.06
N ARG A 334 17.13 -15.53 30.60
CA ARG A 334 15.89 -15.18 31.29
C ARG A 334 14.96 -16.38 31.37
N SER A 335 14.25 -16.53 32.48
CA SER A 335 13.13 -17.47 32.54
C SER A 335 11.95 -16.94 31.74
N ASP A 336 11.02 -17.79 31.34
CA ASP A 336 9.81 -17.39 30.60
C ASP A 336 9.07 -16.22 31.30
N ASP A 337 8.84 -16.33 32.61
CA ASP A 337 8.19 -15.29 33.41
C ASP A 337 8.99 -13.97 33.45
N ASP A 338 10.33 -14.06 33.48
CA ASP A 338 11.20 -12.88 33.53
C ASP A 338 11.29 -12.22 32.15
N PHE A 339 11.25 -13.00 31.07
CA PHE A 339 11.20 -12.51 29.71
C PHE A 339 9.92 -11.72 29.45
N ILE A 340 8.74 -12.28 29.76
CA ILE A 340 7.46 -11.57 29.63
C ILE A 340 7.46 -10.31 30.51
N GLY A 341 7.93 -10.43 31.76
CA GLY A 341 8.03 -9.29 32.68
C GLY A 341 8.93 -8.18 32.14
N TYR A 342 10.06 -8.54 31.52
CA TYR A 342 10.97 -7.60 30.88
C TYR A 342 10.33 -6.92 29.68
N VAL A 343 9.70 -7.67 28.77
CA VAL A 343 9.06 -7.09 27.57
C VAL A 343 7.88 -6.18 27.95
N LYS A 344 7.05 -6.57 28.94
CA LYS A 344 5.96 -5.74 29.48
C LYS A 344 6.48 -4.49 30.22
N GLY A 345 7.66 -4.58 30.83
CA GLY A 345 8.31 -3.46 31.53
C GLY A 345 9.04 -2.48 30.60
N ASN A 346 9.38 -2.90 29.38
CA ASN A 346 10.11 -2.10 28.39
C ASN A 346 9.21 -1.79 27.19
N GLY A 347 8.41 -0.72 27.33
CA GLY A 347 7.54 -0.22 26.25
C GLY A 347 8.28 0.30 25.03
N ASP A 348 9.60 0.54 25.13
CA ASP A 348 10.43 1.08 24.04
C ASP A 348 10.86 0.00 23.02
N LEU A 349 10.55 -1.29 23.26
CA LEU A 349 10.81 -2.34 22.27
C LEU A 349 9.79 -2.22 21.13
N ALA A 350 10.18 -1.48 20.07
CA ALA A 350 9.32 -1.09 18.96
C ALA A 350 9.05 -2.18 17.90
N ASN A 351 9.43 -3.44 18.14
CA ASN A 351 9.15 -4.53 17.21
C ASN A 351 7.82 -5.23 17.57
N PRO A 352 6.85 -5.34 16.66
CA PRO A 352 5.54 -5.92 16.98
C PRO A 352 5.53 -7.42 17.34
N ILE A 353 6.61 -8.18 17.11
CA ILE A 353 6.72 -9.51 17.75
C ILE A 353 6.71 -9.41 19.28
N PHE A 354 7.18 -8.29 19.84
CA PHE A 354 7.10 -8.03 21.26
C PHE A 354 5.69 -7.65 21.70
N ASP A 355 4.85 -7.12 20.81
CA ASP A 355 3.42 -6.93 21.11
C ASP A 355 2.72 -8.28 21.29
N LEU A 356 3.04 -9.27 20.46
CA LEU A 356 2.55 -10.65 20.65
C LEU A 356 2.94 -11.20 22.03
N VAL A 357 4.20 -10.97 22.46
CA VAL A 357 4.68 -11.36 23.79
C VAL A 357 3.96 -10.58 24.91
N ARG A 358 3.74 -9.27 24.75
CA ARG A 358 3.02 -8.44 25.73
C ARG A 358 1.59 -8.89 25.91
N ASP A 359 0.94 -9.25 24.82
CA ASP A 359 -0.44 -9.69 24.84
C ASP A 359 -0.58 -11.13 25.32
N SER A 360 0.52 -11.85 25.49
CA SER A 360 0.51 -13.25 25.90
C SER A 360 0.60 -13.48 27.40
N ASP A 361 -0.10 -14.53 27.83
CA ASP A 361 -0.13 -15.00 29.21
C ASP A 361 1.11 -15.85 29.53
N ASP A 362 1.50 -16.73 28.60
CA ASP A 362 2.67 -17.59 28.69
C ASP A 362 3.24 -17.93 27.30
N TYR A 363 4.25 -18.80 27.26
CA TYR A 363 4.87 -19.25 26.01
C TYR A 363 3.91 -20.01 25.09
N ASN A 364 2.98 -20.79 25.65
CA ASN A 364 2.05 -21.55 24.82
C ASN A 364 1.03 -20.61 24.16
N ASP A 365 0.51 -19.63 24.91
CA ASP A 365 -0.38 -18.61 24.33
C ASP A 365 0.33 -17.78 23.25
N PHE A 366 1.62 -17.46 23.45
CA PHE A 366 2.45 -16.85 22.40
C PHE A 366 2.53 -17.75 21.15
N CYS A 367 2.76 -19.05 21.33
CA CYS A 367 2.83 -20.00 20.22
C CYS A 367 1.49 -20.18 19.48
N ASP A 368 0.37 -20.19 20.21
CA ASP A 368 -0.96 -20.26 19.62
C ASP A 368 -1.23 -19.03 18.73
N LYS A 369 -0.72 -17.85 19.12
CA LYS A 369 -0.79 -16.64 18.28
C LYS A 369 0.12 -16.70 17.06
N ILE A 370 1.35 -17.20 17.22
CA ILE A 370 2.27 -17.43 16.09
C ILE A 370 1.67 -18.42 15.09
N GLU A 371 1.07 -19.51 15.56
CA GLU A 371 0.38 -20.49 14.73
C GLU A 371 -0.83 -19.85 14.04
N GLY A 372 -1.66 -19.11 14.76
CA GLY A 372 -2.79 -18.36 14.17
C GLY A 372 -2.36 -17.38 13.08
N ILE A 373 -1.25 -16.65 13.29
CA ILE A 373 -0.67 -15.77 12.27
C ILE A 373 -0.20 -16.57 11.05
N ASN A 374 0.52 -17.67 11.27
CA ASN A 374 1.02 -18.51 10.18
C ASN A 374 -0.10 -19.18 9.40
N ASP A 375 -1.17 -19.62 10.06
CA ASP A 375 -2.36 -20.18 9.41
C ASP A 375 -3.10 -19.10 8.59
N SER A 376 -3.21 -17.87 9.13
CA SER A 376 -3.71 -16.72 8.38
C SER A 376 -2.86 -16.45 7.14
N ILE A 377 -1.53 -16.43 7.26
CA ILE A 377 -0.59 -16.30 6.13
C ILE A 377 -0.77 -17.46 5.12
N GLU A 378 -0.94 -18.70 5.57
CA GLU A 378 -1.10 -19.86 4.68
C GLU A 378 -2.42 -19.79 3.90
N SER A 379 -3.51 -19.42 4.57
CA SER A 379 -4.80 -19.20 3.91
C SER A 379 -4.80 -17.98 2.99
N ALA A 380 -3.89 -17.04 3.23
CA ALA A 380 -3.72 -15.80 2.49
C ALA A 380 -2.92 -15.89 1.20
N PHE A 381 -2.17 -16.97 0.97
CA PHE A 381 -1.39 -17.19 -0.26
C PHE A 381 -2.27 -17.51 -1.49
N VAL A 382 -3.38 -16.80 -1.64
CA VAL A 382 -4.02 -16.54 -2.93
C VAL A 382 -3.25 -15.39 -3.56
N THR A 383 -2.13 -15.72 -4.19
CA THR A 383 -1.14 -14.77 -4.72
C THR A 383 -1.78 -13.70 -5.63
N LEU A 384 -1.20 -12.48 -5.60
CA LEU A 384 -1.46 -11.36 -6.52
C LEU A 384 -1.20 -11.67 -8.02
N GLU A 385 -0.83 -12.89 -8.37
CA GLU A 385 -0.63 -13.28 -9.78
C GLU A 385 -1.97 -13.29 -10.54
N PRO A 386 -2.06 -12.65 -11.72
CA PRO A 386 -3.17 -12.90 -12.62
C PRO A 386 -3.15 -14.38 -13.03
N THR A 387 -4.29 -15.05 -12.91
CA THR A 387 -4.53 -16.46 -13.23
C THR A 387 -4.21 -16.76 -14.71
N ILE A 388 -2.93 -16.96 -15.06
CA ILE A 388 -2.50 -17.53 -16.35
C ILE A 388 -1.96 -18.93 -16.08
N TYR A 389 -2.89 -19.86 -15.80
CA TYR A 389 -2.59 -21.26 -15.50
C TYR A 389 -2.06 -22.09 -16.69
N VAL A 390 -1.74 -21.50 -17.84
CA VAL A 390 -1.25 -22.25 -19.03
C VAL A 390 0.12 -21.76 -19.56
N LEU A 391 0.70 -20.68 -19.03
CA LEU A 391 1.98 -20.15 -19.54
C LEU A 391 3.08 -19.97 -18.49
N LYS A 392 2.98 -20.60 -17.30
CA LYS A 392 4.05 -20.61 -16.29
C LYS A 392 5.38 -21.18 -16.80
N LEU A 393 5.39 -21.99 -17.87
CA LEU A 393 6.62 -22.55 -18.44
C LEU A 393 7.30 -21.69 -19.51
N ILE A 394 6.65 -20.65 -20.05
CA ILE A 394 7.19 -19.86 -21.18
C ILE A 394 7.41 -18.38 -20.82
N LEU A 395 6.78 -17.86 -19.76
CA LEU A 395 6.92 -16.47 -19.31
C LEU A 395 7.80 -16.31 -18.05
N ARG A 396 8.94 -17.01 -18.00
CA ARG A 396 10.07 -16.72 -17.06
C ARG A 396 10.77 -15.37 -17.35
N PHE A 397 10.05 -14.42 -17.95
CA PHE A 397 10.57 -13.15 -18.44
C PHE A 397 9.64 -11.97 -18.09
N PHE A 398 8.73 -12.12 -17.14
CA PHE A 398 8.13 -10.96 -16.50
C PHE A 398 9.17 -10.35 -15.56
N ARG A 399 9.64 -9.16 -15.93
CA ARG A 399 10.46 -8.34 -15.07
C ARG A 399 9.63 -8.04 -13.82
N GLN A 400 10.04 -8.60 -12.69
CA GLN A 400 9.67 -8.07 -11.37
C GLN A 400 9.81 -6.55 -11.42
N PHE A 401 8.81 -5.83 -10.91
CA PHE A 401 8.90 -4.40 -10.78
C PHE A 401 10.04 -4.09 -9.80
N ASP A 402 11.15 -3.60 -10.35
CA ASP A 402 12.35 -3.31 -9.58
C ASP A 402 12.23 -1.89 -9.01
N PHE A 403 11.71 -1.81 -7.78
CA PHE A 403 11.58 -0.59 -6.99
C PHE A 403 12.93 0.12 -6.72
N ARG A 404 14.08 -0.51 -7.05
CA ARG A 404 15.40 0.15 -7.02
C ARG A 404 15.61 1.15 -8.16
N ASN A 405 14.66 1.26 -9.09
CA ASN A 405 14.65 2.33 -10.09
C ASN A 405 13.83 3.53 -9.58
N PRO A 406 14.14 4.76 -10.03
CA PRO A 406 13.31 5.92 -9.73
C PRO A 406 11.85 5.69 -10.10
N ILE A 407 10.97 5.86 -9.12
CA ILE A 407 9.53 5.64 -9.27
C ILE A 407 8.76 6.92 -9.58
N ALA A 408 9.29 8.08 -9.20
CA ALA A 408 8.70 9.36 -9.57
C ALA A 408 9.75 10.37 -10.05
N LYS A 409 9.27 11.36 -10.80
CA LYS A 409 10.03 12.55 -11.16
C LYS A 409 9.27 13.81 -10.79
N VAL A 410 9.95 14.73 -10.13
CA VAL A 410 9.40 16.00 -9.67
C VAL A 410 10.14 17.14 -10.35
N LYS A 411 9.41 17.93 -11.16
CA LYS A 411 9.94 19.09 -11.88
C LYS A 411 9.35 20.38 -11.32
N ILE A 412 10.18 21.40 -11.16
CA ILE A 412 9.78 22.71 -10.66
C ILE A 412 9.99 23.78 -11.74
N SER A 413 8.99 24.63 -11.93
CA SER A 413 9.06 25.79 -12.84
C SER A 413 8.48 27.02 -12.17
N CYS A 414 9.29 28.05 -11.99
CA CYS A 414 8.89 29.36 -11.46
C CYS A 414 9.07 30.43 -12.55
#